data_AF-A0A371QA63-F1
#
_entry.id   AF-A0A371QA63-F1
#
_cell.length_a   1.000
_cell.length_b   1.000
_cell.length_c   1.000
_cell.angle_alpha   90.00
_cell.angle_beta   90.00
_cell.angle_gamma   90.00
#
_symmetry.space_group_name_H-M   'P 1'
#
loop_
_entity.id
_entity.type
_entity.pdbx_description
1 polymer ?
#
loop_
_entity_poly.entity_id
_entity_poly.type
_entity_poly.pdbx_seq_one_letter_code
_entity_poly.pdbx_strand_id
1 'polypeptide(L)'
;MFPKSKSGKFGLCVVSGALAGAVVAGPAVAADDDEGEGEVRARYEGRVVARSGLVVRTGPSTDYSAVGSKEYGAVVGITCQLNGQRVRGNPVWYRLSDASYAWSSMRDIVNDGEDPQWC
;
A
#
# COMPACT_ATOMS: atom_id res chain seq x y z
N MET A 1 -19.61 9.22 28.13
CA MET A 1 -18.25 9.58 28.56
C MET A 1 -17.27 9.18 27.46
N PHE A 2 -16.66 10.15 26.78
CA PHE A 2 -15.53 9.94 25.87
C PHE A 2 -14.43 10.92 26.31
N PRO A 3 -13.24 10.47 26.72
CA PRO A 3 -12.16 11.40 27.01
C PRO A 3 -11.56 11.96 25.72
N LYS A 4 -11.53 13.30 25.68
CA LYS A 4 -10.92 14.17 24.67
C LYS A 4 -9.40 13.92 24.55
N SER A 5 -8.94 13.98 23.30
CA SER A 5 -7.53 14.10 22.90
C SER A 5 -6.83 15.30 23.56
N LYS A 6 -5.58 15.11 23.98
CA LYS A 6 -4.71 16.15 24.54
C LYS A 6 -3.26 15.80 24.20
N SER A 7 -2.58 16.67 23.45
CA SER A 7 -1.34 17.31 23.90
C SER A 7 -0.66 18.02 22.73
N GLY A 8 -0.83 19.33 22.68
CA GLY A 8 0.07 20.22 21.97
C GLY A 8 1.41 20.33 22.70
N LYS A 9 2.46 20.56 21.92
CA LYS A 9 3.74 21.05 22.40
C LYS A 9 4.20 22.16 21.43
N PHE A 10 3.86 23.39 21.78
CA PHE A 10 4.57 24.58 21.31
C PHE A 10 5.78 24.79 22.23
N GLY A 11 6.97 24.95 21.65
CA GLY A 11 8.20 25.32 22.35
C GLY A 11 9.19 25.91 21.35
N LEU A 12 9.09 27.22 21.10
CA LEU A 12 10.05 28.25 21.49
C LEU A 12 11.33 28.29 20.62
N CYS A 13 11.33 29.20 19.64
CA CYS A 13 12.50 29.58 18.84
C CYS A 13 13.42 30.51 19.63
N VAL A 14 14.70 30.17 19.73
CA VAL A 14 15.79 31.12 20.02
C VAL A 14 17.04 30.67 19.29
N VAL A 15 17.57 31.51 18.38
CA VAL A 15 18.97 31.98 18.38
C VAL A 15 19.22 32.90 17.17
N SER A 16 19.75 34.09 17.45
CA SER A 16 20.26 35.05 16.47
C SER A 16 21.76 34.82 16.24
N GLY A 17 22.23 34.94 15.00
CA GLY A 17 23.67 34.99 14.68
C GLY A 17 23.91 35.17 13.18
N ALA A 18 24.69 36.17 12.79
CA ALA A 18 24.88 36.65 11.42
C ALA A 18 26.29 36.38 10.86
N LEU A 19 26.38 36.38 9.52
CA LEU A 19 27.51 36.64 8.61
C LEU A 19 28.35 35.46 8.00
N ALA A 20 28.09 35.30 6.69
CA ALA A 20 29.01 35.09 5.55
C ALA A 20 29.77 33.76 5.34
N GLY A 21 29.47 33.09 4.22
CA GLY A 21 30.43 32.19 3.56
C GLY A 21 29.85 31.10 2.65
N ALA A 22 30.14 31.23 1.34
CA ALA A 22 30.20 30.21 0.27
C ALA A 22 28.91 29.54 -0.26
N VAL A 23 28.69 29.73 -1.57
CA VAL A 23 27.76 28.99 -2.43
C VAL A 23 28.27 27.58 -2.74
N VAL A 24 27.41 26.57 -2.61
CA VAL A 24 27.44 25.37 -3.46
C VAL A 24 26.00 24.88 -3.65
N ALA A 25 25.64 24.63 -4.90
CA ALA A 25 24.35 24.11 -5.32
C ALA A 25 24.20 22.63 -4.96
N GLY A 26 22.99 22.22 -4.61
CA GLY A 26 22.56 20.82 -4.61
C GLY A 26 21.20 20.65 -3.95
N PRO A 27 20.14 20.20 -4.67
CA PRO A 27 18.95 19.70 -4.02
C PRO A 27 19.29 18.32 -3.47
N ALA A 28 19.51 18.20 -2.16
CA ALA A 28 19.38 16.91 -1.52
C ALA A 28 17.89 16.67 -1.32
N VAL A 29 17.25 16.13 -2.36
CA VAL A 29 16.11 15.25 -2.15
C VAL A 29 16.57 14.24 -1.10
N ALA A 30 16.01 14.28 0.10
CA ALA A 30 16.08 13.11 0.95
C ALA A 30 15.25 12.07 0.22
N ALA A 31 15.93 11.22 -0.56
CA ALA A 31 15.37 9.94 -0.93
C ALA A 31 15.04 9.26 0.41
N ASP A 32 13.77 8.92 0.59
CA ASP A 32 13.38 7.94 1.58
C ASP A 32 14.04 6.60 1.19
N ASP A 33 15.30 6.43 1.58
CA ASP A 33 15.97 5.14 1.65
C ASP A 33 15.35 4.37 2.82
N ASP A 34 14.24 3.69 2.56
CA ASP A 34 13.69 2.70 3.48
C ASP A 34 14.33 1.32 3.21
N GLU A 35 15.62 1.22 3.56
CA GLU A 35 16.26 -0.06 3.83
C GLU A 35 15.80 -0.56 5.22
N GLY A 36 14.67 -1.27 5.23
CA GLY A 36 14.24 -2.03 6.39
C GLY A 36 13.95 -3.48 6.03
N GLU A 37 14.39 -4.37 6.90
CA GLU A 37 14.53 -5.80 6.69
C GLU A 37 13.20 -6.52 6.39
N GLY A 38 13.17 -7.28 5.29
CA GLY A 38 12.42 -8.53 5.15
C GLY A 38 10.89 -8.57 5.25
N GLU A 39 10.18 -7.45 5.43
CA GLU A 39 8.72 -7.42 5.29
C GLU A 39 8.35 -7.18 3.82
N VAL A 40 7.45 -7.99 3.25
CA VAL A 40 6.95 -7.77 1.89
C VAL A 40 6.11 -6.49 1.91
N ARG A 41 6.76 -5.34 1.73
CA ARG A 41 6.09 -4.05 1.73
C ARG A 41 5.14 -3.96 0.55
N ALA A 42 3.93 -3.47 0.82
CA ALA A 42 3.03 -3.04 -0.24
C ALA A 42 3.72 -1.93 -1.04
N ARG A 43 3.82 -2.10 -2.36
CA ARG A 43 4.38 -1.09 -3.27
C ARG A 43 3.30 -0.29 -3.97
N TYR A 44 2.09 -0.84 -4.02
CA TYR A 44 0.93 -0.26 -4.66
C TYR A 44 -0.25 -0.36 -3.71
N GLU A 45 -1.20 0.55 -3.86
CA GLU A 45 -2.46 0.51 -3.12
C GLU A 45 -3.62 0.24 -4.08
N GLY A 46 -4.62 -0.48 -3.58
CA GLY A 46 -5.86 -0.66 -4.30
C GLY A 46 -7.05 -0.55 -3.37
N ARG A 47 -8.17 -0.08 -3.89
CA ARG A 47 -9.44 0.03 -3.19
C ARG A 47 -10.37 -1.10 -3.59
N VAL A 48 -10.90 -1.81 -2.60
CA VAL A 48 -11.92 -2.83 -2.81
C VAL A 48 -13.23 -2.17 -3.24
N VAL A 49 -13.70 -2.50 -4.44
CA VAL A 49 -14.98 -2.02 -4.98
C VAL A 49 -16.04 -3.13 -5.10
N ALA A 50 -15.68 -4.37 -4.76
CA ALA A 50 -16.61 -5.49 -4.64
C ALA A 50 -17.61 -5.24 -3.50
N ARG A 51 -18.90 -5.02 -3.83
CA ARG A 51 -19.95 -4.75 -2.83
C ARG A 51 -20.20 -5.91 -1.85
N SER A 52 -19.96 -7.14 -2.27
CA SER A 52 -20.05 -8.35 -1.43
C SER A 52 -18.79 -8.60 -0.60
N GLY A 53 -17.79 -7.72 -0.68
CA GLY A 53 -16.44 -7.97 -0.19
C GLY A 53 -15.60 -8.79 -1.19
N LEU A 54 -14.29 -8.73 -0.97
CA LEU A 54 -13.26 -9.38 -1.76
C LEU A 54 -12.70 -10.58 -1.00
N VAL A 55 -12.87 -11.79 -1.54
CA VAL A 55 -12.32 -13.01 -0.96
C VAL A 55 -10.80 -13.05 -1.18
N VAL A 56 -10.05 -13.30 -0.10
CA VAL A 56 -8.60 -13.51 -0.14
C VAL A 56 -8.26 -14.98 0.06
N ARG A 57 -7.23 -15.44 -0.64
CA ARG A 57 -6.86 -16.87 -0.73
C ARG A 57 -5.37 -17.09 -0.48
N THR A 58 -5.01 -18.34 -0.19
CA THR A 58 -3.60 -18.75 -0.04
C THR A 58 -2.83 -18.86 -1.36
N GLY A 59 -3.51 -18.78 -2.50
CA GLY A 59 -2.88 -18.84 -3.83
C GLY A 59 -3.77 -18.29 -4.94
N PRO A 60 -3.22 -18.10 -6.15
CA PRO A 60 -3.88 -17.44 -7.28
C PRO A 60 -4.80 -18.39 -8.07
N SER A 61 -5.61 -19.18 -7.36
CA SER A 61 -6.68 -20.01 -7.92
C SER A 61 -7.81 -20.16 -6.89
N THR A 62 -9.03 -20.38 -7.37
CA THR A 62 -10.19 -20.71 -6.52
C THR A 62 -10.07 -22.08 -5.84
N ASP A 63 -9.10 -22.91 -6.24
CA ASP A 63 -8.82 -24.20 -5.60
C ASP A 63 -8.03 -24.04 -4.29
N TYR A 64 -7.33 -22.91 -4.10
CA TYR A 64 -6.65 -22.59 -2.84
C TYR A 64 -7.64 -22.19 -1.76
N SER A 65 -7.35 -22.49 -0.50
CA SER A 65 -8.22 -22.13 0.62
C SER A 65 -8.47 -20.61 0.69
N ALA A 66 -9.72 -20.24 0.96
CA ALA A 66 -10.05 -18.88 1.36
C ALA A 66 -9.61 -18.66 2.81
N VAL A 67 -8.89 -17.57 3.06
CA VAL A 67 -8.34 -17.21 4.38
C VAL A 67 -9.04 -16.00 5.01
N GLY A 68 -9.98 -15.41 4.28
CA GLY A 68 -10.80 -14.31 4.78
C GLY A 68 -11.41 -13.50 3.65
N SER A 69 -11.82 -12.29 3.99
CA SER A 69 -12.30 -11.31 3.02
C SER A 69 -11.92 -9.88 3.44
N LYS A 70 -11.81 -8.99 2.45
CA LYS A 70 -11.67 -7.55 2.65
C LYS A 70 -13.01 -6.89 2.30
N GLU A 71 -13.45 -5.95 3.12
CA GLU A 71 -14.75 -5.30 2.96
C GLU A 71 -14.76 -4.28 1.82
N TYR A 72 -15.95 -3.92 1.35
CA TYR A 72 -16.11 -2.83 0.38
C TYR A 72 -15.52 -1.52 0.92
N GLY A 73 -14.76 -0.82 0.08
CA GLY A 73 -14.09 0.43 0.42
C GLY A 73 -12.77 0.27 1.15
N ALA A 74 -12.41 -0.95 1.58
CA ALA A 74 -11.13 -1.23 2.21
C ALA A 74 -9.97 -0.92 1.25
N VAL A 75 -8.89 -0.35 1.78
CA VAL A 75 -7.63 -0.18 1.06
C VAL A 75 -6.77 -1.42 1.33
N VAL A 76 -6.23 -2.01 0.28
CA VAL A 76 -5.34 -3.17 0.34
C VAL A 76 -3.98 -2.79 -0.22
N GLY A 77 -2.93 -3.24 0.46
CA GLY A 77 -1.58 -3.16 -0.04
C GLY A 77 -1.30 -4.27 -1.04
N ILE A 78 -0.80 -3.92 -2.22
CA ILE A 78 -0.46 -4.83 -3.31
C ILE A 78 1.06 -4.83 -3.49
N THR A 79 1.64 -6.02 -3.58
CA THR A 79 3.08 -6.21 -3.83
C THR A 79 3.36 -6.26 -5.33
N CYS A 80 2.64 -7.11 -6.04
CA CYS A 80 2.76 -7.32 -7.48
C CYS A 80 1.53 -8.06 -8.03
N GLN A 81 1.42 -8.10 -9.35
CA GLN A 81 0.40 -8.87 -10.07
C GLN A 81 0.99 -10.09 -10.75
N LEU A 82 0.22 -11.15 -10.91
CA LEU A 82 0.65 -12.41 -11.52
C LEU A 82 -0.49 -13.10 -12.25
N ASN A 83 -0.13 -14.04 -13.13
CA ASN A 83 -1.12 -14.89 -13.80
C ASN A 83 -1.47 -16.08 -12.90
N GLY A 84 -2.76 -16.33 -12.77
CA GLY A 84 -3.32 -17.47 -12.06
C GLY A 84 -4.47 -18.09 -12.83
N GLN A 85 -5.37 -18.75 -12.11
CA GLN A 85 -6.60 -19.28 -12.69
C GLN A 85 -7.41 -18.14 -13.32
N ARG A 86 -7.94 -18.36 -14.52
CA ARG A 86 -8.87 -17.43 -15.16
C ARG A 86 -10.21 -17.44 -14.43
N VAL A 87 -10.50 -16.36 -13.74
CA VAL A 87 -11.84 -16.10 -13.17
C VAL A 87 -12.53 -15.10 -14.09
N ARG A 88 -13.73 -15.44 -14.58
CA ARG A 88 -14.54 -14.57 -15.46
C ARG A 88 -13.75 -13.96 -16.65
N GLY A 89 -12.83 -14.73 -17.23
CA GLY A 89 -12.01 -14.32 -18.36
C GLY A 89 -10.71 -13.56 -18.03
N ASN A 90 -10.51 -13.11 -16.78
CA ASN A 90 -9.30 -12.40 -16.37
C ASN A 90 -8.33 -13.35 -15.61
N PRO A 91 -7.11 -13.56 -16.11
CA PRO A 91 -6.10 -14.39 -15.43
C PRO A 91 -5.33 -13.64 -14.34
N VAL A 92 -5.48 -12.32 -14.20
CA VAL A 92 -4.65 -11.52 -13.29
C VAL A 92 -5.12 -11.69 -11.85
N TRP A 93 -4.15 -11.92 -10.97
CA TRP A 93 -4.30 -11.94 -9.52
C TRP A 93 -3.30 -10.96 -8.91
N TYR A 94 -3.65 -10.37 -7.78
CA TYR A 94 -2.75 -9.57 -6.96
C TYR A 94 -2.25 -10.40 -5.79
N ARG A 95 -0.94 -10.33 -5.56
CA ARG A 95 -0.33 -10.73 -4.29
C ARG A 95 -0.37 -9.52 -3.35
N LEU A 96 -1.05 -9.67 -2.23
CA LEU A 96 -1.18 -8.64 -1.22
C LEU A 96 0.03 -8.66 -0.27
N SER A 97 0.21 -7.57 0.49
CA SER A 97 1.32 -7.45 1.46
C SER A 97 1.27 -8.49 2.59
N ASP A 98 0.07 -8.97 2.94
CA ASP A 98 -0.12 -10.08 3.89
C ASP A 98 0.16 -11.47 3.26
N ALA A 99 0.81 -11.50 2.10
CA ALA A 99 1.12 -12.67 1.28
C ALA A 99 -0.12 -13.47 0.81
N SER A 100 -1.33 -12.95 1.02
CA SER A 100 -2.54 -13.52 0.45
C SER A 100 -2.73 -13.10 -1.01
N TYR A 101 -3.67 -13.75 -1.69
CA TYR A 101 -3.98 -13.52 -3.10
C TYR A 101 -5.43 -13.12 -3.28
N ALA A 102 -5.65 -12.11 -4.12
CA ALA A 102 -6.98 -11.67 -4.53
C ALA A 102 -7.07 -11.54 -6.04
N TRP A 103 -8.24 -11.80 -6.61
CA TRP A 103 -8.44 -11.67 -8.05
C TRP A 103 -8.52 -10.19 -8.47
N SER A 104 -7.84 -9.84 -9.56
CA SER A 104 -7.51 -8.46 -9.97
C SER A 104 -8.53 -7.83 -10.93
N SER A 105 -9.83 -8.02 -10.75
CA SER A 105 -10.80 -7.32 -11.61
C SER A 105 -10.97 -5.87 -11.18
N MET A 106 -11.12 -4.93 -12.12
CA MET A 106 -11.63 -3.57 -11.83
C MET A 106 -12.99 -3.58 -11.13
N ARG A 107 -13.72 -4.71 -11.18
CA ARG A 107 -14.98 -4.92 -10.45
C ARG A 107 -14.78 -5.25 -8.98
N ASP A 108 -13.55 -5.60 -8.59
CA ASP A 108 -13.20 -6.07 -7.27
C ASP A 108 -12.18 -5.16 -6.59
N ILE A 109 -11.15 -4.72 -7.31
CA ILE A 109 -10.13 -3.76 -6.86
C ILE A 109 -9.91 -2.71 -7.95
N VAL A 110 -9.86 -1.44 -7.54
CA VAL A 110 -9.35 -0.33 -8.36
C VAL A 110 -8.01 0.11 -7.80
N ASN A 111 -6.96 0.15 -8.62
CA ASN A 111 -5.63 0.59 -8.19
C ASN A 111 -5.64 2.11 -7.97
N ASP A 112 -5.01 2.55 -6.89
CA ASP A 112 -4.77 3.95 -6.60
C ASP A 112 -3.36 4.30 -7.14
N GLY A 113 -3.30 4.97 -8.29
CA GLY A 113 -2.03 5.39 -8.91
C GLY A 113 -1.54 4.48 -10.03
N GLU A 114 -0.25 4.11 -9.99
CA GLU A 114 0.38 3.24 -10.99
C GLU A 114 -0.10 1.79 -10.88
N ASP A 115 -0.17 1.09 -12.01
CA ASP A 115 -0.52 -0.33 -12.01
C ASP A 115 0.56 -1.19 -11.33
N PRO A 116 0.18 -2.20 -10.54
CA PRO A 116 1.13 -3.11 -9.93
C PRO A 116 2.04 -3.78 -10.96
N GLN A 117 3.35 -3.78 -10.70
CA GLN A 117 4.30 -4.52 -11.53
C GLN A 117 4.04 -6.03 -11.47
N TRP A 118 4.50 -6.75 -12.49
CA TRP A 118 4.45 -8.21 -12.50
C TRP A 118 5.41 -8.82 -11.47
N CYS A 119 4.95 -9.86 -10.79
CA CYS A 119 5.83 -10.89 -10.24
C CYS A 119 6.30 -11.77 -11.44
#